data_AF-A0A416JVS0-F1
#
_entry.id   AF-A0A416JVS0-F1
#
_cell.length_a   1.000
_cell.length_b   1.000
_cell.length_c   1.000
_cell.angle_alpha   90.00
_cell.angle_beta   90.00
_cell.angle_gamma   90.00
#
_symmetry.space_group_name_H-M   'P 1'
#
loop_
_entity.id
_entity.type
_entity.pdbx_description
1 polymer ?
#
loop_
_entity_poly.entity_id
_entity_poly.type
_entity_poly.pdbx_seq_one_letter_code
_entity_poly.pdbx_strand_id
1 'polypeptide(L)'
;MSLEKGKVMAVKKKEDFGAMAPETDNKDLDVEQKEIENQEESQPKTVTLTMDELKKLIAEEVEKAKPKSGQVNEDKAPEKFESDQEKKEREYYEELVEVELFFDGVKYKDDVIVNINGKAWQIQRGVPVKVPRFVKEVLDSSAKQDAATRRMVQKLTADFVEKTRLYIK
;
A
#
# COMPACT_ATOMS: atom_id res chain seq x y z
N MET A 1 37.91 68.19 7.86
CA MET A 1 38.06 68.16 6.39
C MET A 1 39.46 67.65 6.06
N SER A 2 39.57 66.46 5.48
CA SER A 2 40.43 66.15 4.34
C SER A 2 40.33 64.65 4.04
N LEU A 3 39.91 64.37 2.80
CA LEU A 3 39.85 63.04 2.21
C LEU A 3 41.23 62.66 1.66
N GLU A 4 41.64 61.41 1.85
CA GLU A 4 42.57 60.76 0.93
C GLU A 4 41.94 59.49 0.35
N LYS A 5 42.11 59.36 -0.96
CA LYS A 5 41.41 58.46 -1.86
C LYS A 5 42.22 57.19 -2.11
N GLY A 6 41.54 56.06 -2.16
CA GLY A 6 41.69 55.09 -3.25
C GLY A 6 42.81 54.05 -3.14
N LYS A 7 42.43 52.82 -2.78
CA LYS A 7 43.00 51.60 -3.39
C LYS A 7 41.91 50.56 -3.56
N VAL A 8 41.45 50.41 -4.80
CA VAL A 8 40.67 49.27 -5.27
C VAL A 8 41.62 48.08 -5.47
N MET A 9 41.33 46.93 -4.87
CA MET A 9 41.96 45.66 -5.25
C MET A 9 40.89 44.58 -5.44
N ALA A 10 40.61 44.36 -6.72
CA ALA A 10 40.37 43.08 -7.39
C ALA A 10 39.61 41.97 -6.65
N VAL A 11 38.33 41.82 -7.02
CA VAL A 11 37.63 40.53 -6.99
C VAL A 11 38.20 39.65 -8.11
N LYS A 12 38.79 38.51 -7.75
CA LYS A 12 39.11 37.43 -8.69
C LYS A 12 38.62 36.11 -8.10
N LYS A 13 37.57 35.56 -8.72
CA LYS A 13 37.09 34.18 -8.57
C LYS A 13 38.20 33.19 -8.93
N LYS A 14 38.38 32.16 -8.10
CA LYS A 14 38.77 30.76 -8.36
C LYS A 14 38.65 30.07 -6.99
N GLU A 15 37.57 29.33 -6.75
CA GLU A 15 37.53 27.86 -6.91
C GLU A 15 38.76 27.24 -6.25
N ASP A 16 38.56 26.69 -5.05
CA ASP A 16 39.26 25.52 -4.46
C ASP A 16 38.81 25.35 -2.99
N PHE A 17 37.62 24.76 -2.77
CA PHE A 17 37.29 24.11 -1.49
C PHE A 17 37.29 22.60 -1.72
N GLY A 18 38.46 22.00 -1.46
CA GLY A 18 38.67 20.56 -1.50
C GLY A 18 37.93 19.83 -0.37
N ALA A 19 37.05 18.94 -0.81
CA ALA A 19 36.65 17.63 -0.28
C ALA A 19 37.01 17.24 1.17
N MET A 20 35.97 16.91 1.95
CA MET A 20 35.98 15.73 2.85
C MET A 20 34.52 15.34 3.15
N ALA A 21 33.92 14.52 2.28
CA ALA A 21 32.69 13.80 2.59
C ALA A 21 33.08 12.47 3.25
N PRO A 22 32.46 12.03 4.36
CA PRO A 22 32.68 10.67 4.84
C PRO A 22 31.95 9.69 3.92
N GLU A 23 32.74 8.96 3.14
CA GLU A 23 32.32 7.80 2.37
C GLU A 23 31.70 6.76 3.32
N THR A 24 30.52 6.28 2.97
CA THR A 24 29.90 5.13 3.60
C THR A 24 30.67 3.89 3.18
N ASP A 25 31.42 3.30 4.11
CA ASP A 25 31.99 1.96 3.99
C ASP A 25 30.85 0.92 3.96
N ASN A 26 30.30 0.70 2.77
CA ASN A 26 29.55 -0.51 2.45
C ASN A 26 30.57 -1.58 2.05
N LYS A 27 31.08 -2.31 3.03
CA LYS A 27 31.75 -3.59 2.82
C LYS A 27 31.21 -4.56 3.85
N ASP A 28 30.38 -5.47 3.37
CA ASP A 28 30.22 -6.86 3.81
C ASP A 28 28.84 -7.36 3.33
N LEU A 29 28.72 -7.59 2.02
CA LEU A 29 27.63 -8.35 1.42
C LEU A 29 28.24 -9.35 0.45
N ASP A 30 28.90 -10.38 0.98
CA ASP A 30 29.34 -11.52 0.18
C ASP A 30 29.18 -12.82 1.00
N VAL A 31 27.95 -13.33 1.09
CA VAL A 31 27.68 -14.76 1.31
C VAL A 31 26.54 -15.20 0.39
N GLU A 32 26.96 -15.85 -0.70
CA GLU A 32 26.28 -16.92 -1.44
C GLU A 32 24.93 -16.60 -2.12
N GLN A 33 25.01 -15.91 -3.26
CA GLN A 33 24.04 -16.12 -4.35
C GLN A 33 24.47 -17.34 -5.18
N LYS A 34 23.90 -18.50 -4.85
CA LYS A 34 23.84 -19.64 -5.77
C LYS A 34 22.61 -19.50 -6.65
N GLU A 35 22.88 -19.21 -7.92
CA GLU A 35 22.20 -19.73 -9.11
C GLU A 35 20.66 -19.78 -9.08
N ILE A 36 20.03 -18.72 -9.59
CA ILE A 36 18.78 -18.85 -10.34
C ILE A 36 19.06 -18.32 -11.74
N GLU A 37 19.40 -19.26 -12.62
CA GLU A 37 19.58 -19.08 -14.05
C GLU A 37 18.20 -18.91 -14.73
N ASN A 38 18.19 -18.10 -15.80
CA ASN A 38 17.16 -17.96 -16.83
C ASN A 38 15.88 -17.16 -16.49
N GLN A 39 15.77 -15.95 -17.05
CA GLN A 39 14.73 -15.62 -18.04
C GLN A 39 14.96 -14.22 -18.68
N GLU A 40 15.37 -14.26 -19.94
CA GLU A 40 14.94 -13.46 -21.09
C GLU A 40 14.75 -11.93 -20.95
N GLU A 41 15.77 -11.19 -21.40
CA GLU A 41 15.55 -9.93 -22.11
C GLU A 41 14.88 -10.22 -23.46
N SER A 42 13.60 -9.85 -23.62
CA SER A 42 13.05 -9.63 -24.95
C SER A 42 12.27 -8.30 -24.99
N GLN A 43 12.74 -7.43 -25.88
CA GLN A 43 12.18 -6.13 -26.19
C GLN A 43 10.67 -6.24 -26.50
N PRO A 44 9.81 -5.27 -26.12
CA PRO A 44 8.41 -5.30 -26.52
C PRO A 44 8.32 -5.12 -28.05
N LYS A 45 7.99 -6.20 -28.75
CA LYS A 45 7.62 -6.16 -30.17
C LYS A 45 6.32 -5.38 -30.31
N THR A 46 6.40 -4.11 -30.69
CA THR A 46 5.23 -3.32 -31.10
C THR A 46 4.69 -3.88 -32.41
N VAL A 47 3.52 -4.52 -32.37
CA VAL A 47 2.80 -4.98 -33.56
C VAL A 47 2.04 -3.79 -34.14
N THR A 48 2.53 -3.21 -35.22
CA THR A 48 1.83 -2.15 -35.98
C THR A 48 0.79 -2.79 -36.90
N LEU A 49 -0.42 -3.07 -36.38
CA LEU A 49 -1.55 -3.41 -37.24
C LEU A 49 -1.94 -2.18 -38.05
N THR A 50 -2.14 -2.37 -39.36
CA THR A 50 -2.53 -1.26 -40.23
C THR A 50 -3.97 -0.87 -39.95
N MET A 51 -4.28 0.41 -40.08
CA MET A 51 -5.55 0.98 -39.65
C MET A 51 -6.77 0.43 -40.42
N ASP A 52 -6.52 -0.22 -41.56
CA ASP A 52 -7.52 -0.86 -42.38
C ASP A 52 -7.84 -2.30 -41.92
N GLU A 53 -6.89 -3.00 -41.30
CA GLU A 53 -7.12 -4.30 -40.66
C GLU A 53 -7.99 -4.14 -39.40
N LEU A 54 -7.77 -3.08 -38.63
CA LEU A 54 -8.63 -2.73 -37.49
C LEU A 54 -10.07 -2.42 -37.92
N LYS A 55 -10.26 -1.65 -39.00
CA LYS A 55 -11.61 -1.33 -39.51
C LYS A 55 -12.36 -2.58 -39.96
N LYS A 56 -11.67 -3.54 -40.58
CA LYS A 56 -12.29 -4.78 -41.05
C LYS A 56 -12.76 -5.66 -39.89
N LEU A 57 -11.98 -5.74 -38.82
CA LEU A 57 -12.35 -6.44 -37.58
C LEU A 57 -13.53 -5.77 -36.87
N ILE A 58 -13.54 -4.44 -36.78
CA ILE A 58 -14.64 -3.68 -36.17
C ILE A 58 -15.93 -3.85 -36.99
N ALA A 59 -15.85 -3.83 -38.31
CA ALA A 59 -17.02 -4.02 -39.18
C ALA A 59 -17.62 -5.42 -39.07
N GLU A 60 -16.78 -6.46 -38.98
CA GLU A 60 -17.23 -7.84 -38.78
C GLU A 60 -17.92 -8.03 -37.41
N GLU A 61 -17.40 -7.38 -36.37
CA GLU A 61 -17.97 -7.45 -35.02
C GLU A 61 -19.29 -6.67 -34.91
N VAL A 62 -19.40 -5.53 -35.60
CA VAL A 62 -20.64 -4.72 -35.64
C VAL A 62 -21.74 -5.42 -36.45
N GLU A 63 -21.42 -6.25 -37.44
CA GLU A 63 -22.41 -7.02 -38.19
C GLU A 63 -23.01 -8.16 -37.35
N LYS A 64 -22.17 -8.83 -36.53
CA LYS A 64 -22.62 -9.82 -35.54
C LYS A 64 -23.49 -9.20 -34.43
N ALA A 65 -23.35 -7.89 -34.20
CA ALA A 65 -24.01 -7.15 -33.13
C ALA A 65 -25.31 -6.44 -33.54
N LYS A 66 -25.87 -6.66 -34.75
CA LYS A 66 -27.19 -6.08 -35.09
C LYS A 66 -28.29 -6.66 -34.17
N PRO A 67 -28.93 -5.84 -33.31
CA PRO A 67 -29.83 -6.31 -32.29
C PRO A 67 -31.17 -6.71 -32.91
N LYS A 68 -31.64 -7.92 -32.59
CA LYS A 68 -33.08 -8.19 -32.60
C LYS A 68 -33.72 -7.29 -31.55
N SER A 69 -34.25 -6.16 -32.02
CA SER A 69 -35.22 -5.36 -31.28
C SER A 69 -36.45 -6.22 -31.01
N GLY A 70 -36.78 -6.43 -29.74
CA GLY A 70 -38.03 -7.10 -29.37
C GLY A 70 -38.02 -7.66 -27.96
N GLN A 71 -38.34 -6.78 -26.99
CA GLN A 71 -38.83 -7.07 -25.64
C GLN A 71 -37.94 -7.93 -24.74
N VAL A 72 -37.35 -7.32 -23.72
CA VAL A 72 -36.94 -8.02 -22.50
C VAL A 72 -37.32 -7.16 -21.30
N ASN A 73 -38.21 -7.74 -20.51
CA ASN A 73 -38.82 -7.19 -19.31
C ASN A 73 -37.77 -6.82 -18.26
N GLU A 74 -38.12 -5.81 -17.47
CA GLU A 74 -37.58 -5.55 -16.15
C GLU A 74 -37.72 -6.82 -15.28
N ASP A 75 -36.78 -7.02 -14.33
CA ASP A 75 -36.70 -8.13 -13.36
C ASP A 75 -36.00 -9.43 -13.79
N LYS A 76 -34.67 -9.37 -13.93
CA LYS A 76 -33.76 -10.30 -13.20
C LYS A 76 -32.33 -9.81 -13.33
N ALA A 77 -31.73 -9.44 -12.21
CA ALA A 77 -30.28 -9.38 -12.09
C ALA A 77 -29.70 -10.71 -12.62
N PRO A 78 -28.58 -10.70 -13.37
CA PRO A 78 -27.99 -11.93 -13.85
C PRO A 78 -27.66 -12.78 -12.63
N GLU A 79 -28.35 -13.91 -12.49
CA GLU A 79 -27.99 -14.93 -11.51
C GLU A 79 -26.57 -15.37 -11.85
N LYS A 80 -25.62 -14.84 -11.08
CA LYS A 80 -24.26 -15.33 -11.12
C LYS A 80 -24.33 -16.80 -10.72
N PHE A 81 -23.79 -17.67 -11.57
CA PHE A 81 -23.44 -19.04 -11.21
C PHE A 81 -22.29 -18.97 -10.20
N GLU A 82 -22.62 -18.61 -8.98
CA GLU A 82 -21.69 -18.65 -7.86
C GLU A 82 -21.62 -20.11 -7.43
N SER A 83 -20.39 -20.62 -7.32
CA SER A 83 -20.17 -21.96 -6.82
C SER A 83 -20.77 -22.10 -5.42
N ASP A 84 -21.21 -23.31 -5.05
CA ASP A 84 -21.74 -23.56 -3.69
C ASP A 84 -20.72 -23.21 -2.58
N GLN A 85 -19.42 -23.15 -2.93
CA GLN A 85 -18.35 -22.71 -2.04
C GLN A 85 -18.35 -21.19 -1.83
N GLU A 86 -18.41 -20.39 -2.90
CA GLU A 86 -18.43 -18.92 -2.79
C GLU A 86 -19.63 -18.39 -2.01
N LYS A 87 -20.79 -19.06 -2.12
CA LYS A 87 -21.99 -18.70 -1.35
C LYS A 87 -21.78 -18.92 0.15
N LYS A 88 -21.21 -20.07 0.52
CA LYS A 88 -20.91 -20.40 1.93
C LYS A 88 -19.87 -19.45 2.52
N GLU A 89 -18.86 -19.07 1.73
CA GLU A 89 -17.85 -18.10 2.17
C GLU A 89 -18.46 -16.72 2.41
N ARG A 90 -19.29 -16.22 1.51
CA ARG A 90 -19.99 -14.96 1.74
C ARG A 90 -20.87 -15.00 2.99
N GLU A 91 -21.66 -16.06 3.14
CA GLU A 91 -22.53 -16.22 4.30
C GLU A 91 -21.74 -16.27 5.62
N TYR A 92 -20.57 -16.93 5.62
CA TYR A 92 -19.66 -16.97 6.76
C TYR A 92 -19.13 -15.60 7.16
N TYR A 93 -18.76 -14.76 6.18
CA TYR A 93 -18.25 -13.42 6.46
C TYR A 93 -19.35 -12.42 6.85
N GLU A 94 -20.57 -12.62 6.37
CA GLU A 94 -21.74 -11.79 6.66
C GLU A 94 -22.39 -12.11 8.01
N GLU A 95 -22.08 -13.27 8.60
CA GLU A 95 -22.56 -13.68 9.93
C GLU A 95 -22.31 -12.60 10.99
N LEU A 96 -23.37 -12.21 11.72
CA LEU A 96 -23.29 -11.23 12.80
C LEU A 96 -22.67 -11.85 14.06
N VAL A 97 -21.52 -11.32 14.45
CA VAL A 97 -20.76 -11.73 15.61
C VAL A 97 -20.71 -10.59 16.63
N GLU A 98 -20.78 -10.92 17.91
CA GLU A 98 -20.62 -9.95 18.99
C GLU A 98 -19.13 -9.62 19.19
N VAL A 99 -18.81 -8.33 19.23
CA VAL A 99 -17.47 -7.80 19.44
C VAL A 99 -17.51 -6.79 20.57
N GLU A 100 -16.58 -6.92 21.51
CA GLU A 100 -16.38 -5.98 22.61
C GLU A 100 -14.98 -5.38 22.48
N LEU A 101 -14.90 -4.05 22.38
CA LEU A 101 -13.64 -3.32 22.29
C LEU A 101 -13.22 -2.78 23.66
N PHE A 102 -11.92 -2.81 23.94
CA PHE A 102 -11.36 -2.33 25.20
C PHE A 102 -11.62 -0.83 25.42
N PHE A 103 -11.98 -0.48 26.66
CA PHE A 103 -12.24 0.89 27.12
C PHE A 103 -11.44 1.19 28.40
N ASP A 104 -10.63 2.27 28.40
CA ASP A 104 -9.82 2.70 29.57
C ASP A 104 -10.24 4.04 30.18
N GLY A 105 -11.27 4.70 29.61
CA GLY A 105 -11.78 5.99 30.06
C GLY A 105 -10.93 7.22 29.73
N VAL A 106 -9.67 7.05 29.30
CA VAL A 106 -8.73 8.16 29.04
C VAL A 106 -8.34 8.21 27.57
N LYS A 107 -7.66 7.17 27.08
CA LYS A 107 -7.09 7.08 25.73
C LYS A 107 -7.99 6.30 24.78
N TYR A 108 -8.64 5.25 25.27
CA TYR A 108 -9.50 4.38 24.45
C TYR A 108 -10.95 4.57 24.85
N LYS A 109 -11.47 5.78 24.62
CA LYS A 109 -12.84 6.16 24.97
C LYS A 109 -13.74 6.43 23.78
N ASP A 110 -13.15 6.88 22.67
CA ASP A 110 -13.90 7.25 21.47
C ASP A 110 -14.24 6.03 20.62
N ASP A 111 -15.35 6.14 19.88
CA ASP A 111 -15.85 5.10 18.99
C ASP A 111 -14.86 4.80 17.85
N VAL A 112 -14.87 3.54 17.40
CA VAL A 112 -14.07 3.10 16.26
C VAL A 112 -14.92 3.10 15.01
N ILE A 113 -14.46 3.81 13.98
CA ILE A 113 -15.10 3.82 12.66
C ILE A 113 -14.30 2.93 11.72
N VAL A 114 -14.96 1.92 11.16
CA VAL A 114 -14.37 0.98 10.20
C VAL A 114 -15.07 1.15 8.86
N ASN A 115 -14.30 1.42 7.81
CA ASN A 115 -14.83 1.61 6.46
C ASN A 115 -14.40 0.44 5.56
N ILE A 116 -15.37 -0.32 5.06
CA ILE A 116 -15.14 -1.50 4.21
C ILE A 116 -16.06 -1.40 3.00
N ASN A 117 -15.49 -1.42 1.79
CA ASN A 117 -16.24 -1.37 0.54
C ASN A 117 -17.26 -0.21 0.47
N GLY A 118 -16.90 0.95 1.00
CA GLY A 118 -17.76 2.14 1.04
C GLY A 118 -18.84 2.14 2.14
N LYS A 119 -18.93 1.09 2.96
CA LYS A 119 -19.80 1.04 4.14
C LYS A 119 -18.99 1.39 5.39
N ALA A 120 -19.47 2.38 6.15
CA ALA A 120 -18.90 2.79 7.41
C ALA A 120 -19.63 2.13 8.59
N TRP A 121 -18.88 1.68 9.59
CA TRP A 121 -19.35 0.98 10.76
C TRP A 121 -18.82 1.69 11.99
N GLN A 122 -19.69 2.18 12.86
CA GLN A 122 -19.30 2.82 14.11
C GLN A 122 -19.51 1.85 15.27
N ILE A 123 -18.43 1.54 15.98
CA ILE A 123 -18.39 0.55 17.05
C ILE A 123 -18.04 1.27 18.34
N GLN A 124 -18.95 1.20 19.31
CA GLN A 124 -18.73 1.78 20.63
C GLN A 124 -17.78 0.92 21.45
N ARG A 125 -16.88 1.56 22.19
CA ARG A 125 -15.96 0.86 23.10
C ARG A 125 -16.65 0.52 24.42
N GLY A 126 -16.27 -0.59 25.04
CA GLY A 126 -16.80 -1.04 26.33
C GLY A 126 -18.24 -1.57 26.29
N VAL A 127 -18.86 -1.64 25.11
CA VAL A 127 -20.20 -2.20 24.90
C VAL A 127 -20.08 -3.35 23.91
N PRO A 128 -20.73 -4.50 24.16
CA PRO A 128 -20.79 -5.55 23.16
C PRO A 128 -21.72 -5.13 22.01
N VAL A 129 -21.17 -5.03 20.80
CA VAL A 129 -21.88 -4.62 19.58
C VAL A 129 -21.87 -5.77 18.58
N LYS A 130 -23.02 -6.03 17.94
CA LYS A 130 -23.13 -7.04 16.88
C LYS A 130 -22.66 -6.47 15.55
N VAL A 131 -21.62 -7.07 14.98
CA VAL A 131 -21.03 -6.70 13.69
C VAL A 131 -20.74 -7.95 12.85
N PRO A 132 -20.78 -7.90 11.51
CA PRO A 132 -20.39 -8.98 10.63
C PRO A 132 -18.96 -9.42 10.88
N ARG A 133 -18.73 -10.68 10.60
CA ARG A 133 -17.44 -11.31 10.78
C ARG A 133 -16.30 -10.65 10.02
N PHE A 134 -16.54 -10.13 8.81
CA PHE A 134 -15.51 -9.41 8.08
C PHE A 134 -15.06 -8.11 8.79
N VAL A 135 -15.97 -7.43 9.51
CA VAL A 135 -15.64 -6.24 10.31
C VAL A 135 -14.77 -6.65 11.50
N LYS A 136 -15.16 -7.75 12.16
CA LYS A 136 -14.39 -8.33 13.27
C LYS A 136 -12.98 -8.71 12.85
N GLU A 137 -12.82 -9.35 11.69
CA GLU A 137 -11.51 -9.76 11.19
C GLU A 137 -10.57 -8.58 10.95
N VAL A 138 -11.09 -7.46 10.44
CA VAL A 138 -10.31 -6.22 10.28
C VAL A 138 -9.84 -5.70 11.63
N LEU A 139 -10.70 -5.71 12.65
CA LEU A 139 -10.33 -5.29 14.02
C LEU A 139 -9.27 -6.22 14.62
N ASP A 140 -9.44 -7.53 14.49
CA ASP A 140 -8.48 -8.52 14.98
C ASP A 140 -7.13 -8.40 14.26
N SER A 141 -7.16 -8.14 12.95
CA SER A 141 -5.95 -7.93 12.14
C SER A 141 -5.21 -6.66 12.56
N SER A 142 -5.93 -5.56 12.79
CA SER A 142 -5.36 -4.32 13.31
C SER A 142 -4.71 -4.54 14.68
N ALA A 143 -5.38 -5.22 15.61
CA ALA A 143 -4.83 -5.51 16.93
C ALA A 143 -3.57 -6.40 16.85
N LYS A 144 -3.56 -7.39 15.96
CA LYS A 144 -2.38 -8.24 15.70
C LYS A 144 -1.22 -7.43 15.13
N GLN A 145 -1.47 -6.52 14.20
CA GLN A 145 -0.45 -5.65 13.62
C GLN A 145 0.15 -4.69 14.66
N ASP A 146 -0.68 -4.11 15.52
CA ASP A 146 -0.23 -3.24 16.62
C ASP A 146 0.64 -4.03 17.61
N ALA A 147 0.24 -5.26 17.95
CA ALA A 147 1.00 -6.12 18.83
C ALA A 147 2.36 -6.52 18.21
N ALA A 148 2.38 -6.87 16.92
CA ALA A 148 3.61 -7.18 16.20
C ALA A 148 4.55 -5.98 16.13
N THR A 149 4.02 -4.80 15.79
CA THR A 149 4.76 -3.53 15.75
C THR A 149 5.36 -3.20 17.11
N ARG A 150 4.59 -3.36 18.19
CA ARG A 150 5.07 -3.12 19.56
C ARG A 150 6.28 -4.00 19.90
N ARG A 151 6.24 -5.29 19.55
CA ARG A 151 7.36 -6.22 19.76
C ARG A 151 8.60 -5.81 18.97
N MET A 152 8.41 -5.42 17.70
CA MET A 152 9.50 -4.97 16.84
C MET A 152 10.16 -3.69 17.39
N VAL A 153 9.35 -2.69 17.77
CA VAL A 153 9.84 -1.44 18.35
C VAL A 153 10.60 -1.72 19.65
N GLN A 154 10.06 -2.56 20.54
CA GLN A 154 10.74 -2.95 21.77
C GLN A 154 12.11 -3.56 21.51
N LYS A 155 12.21 -4.48 20.54
CA LYS A 155 13.49 -5.09 20.15
C LYS A 155 14.48 -4.03 19.64
N LEU A 156 14.07 -3.20 18.69
CA LEU A 156 14.93 -2.15 18.13
C LEU A 156 15.38 -1.15 19.19
N THR A 157 14.50 -0.77 20.11
CA THR A 157 14.86 0.11 21.22
C THR A 157 15.89 -0.53 22.15
N ALA A 158 15.74 -1.82 22.45
CA ALA A 158 16.72 -2.55 23.26
C ALA A 158 18.08 -2.62 22.55
N ASP A 159 18.10 -3.03 21.29
CA ASP A 159 19.32 -3.12 20.46
C ASP A 159 20.03 -1.76 20.36
N PHE A 160 19.28 -0.67 20.20
CA PHE A 160 19.84 0.69 20.14
C PHE A 160 20.40 1.15 21.48
N VAL A 161 19.69 0.88 22.59
CA VAL A 161 20.17 1.21 23.94
C VAL A 161 21.45 0.44 24.27
N GLU A 162 21.52 -0.85 23.91
CA GLU A 162 22.73 -1.65 24.07
C GLU A 162 23.89 -1.09 23.24
N LYS A 163 23.65 -0.81 21.95
CA LYS A 163 24.66 -0.26 21.06
C LYS A 163 25.18 1.09 21.56
N THR A 164 24.29 2.04 21.90
CA THR A 164 24.69 3.36 22.40
C THR A 164 25.41 3.30 23.74
N ARG A 165 25.04 2.37 24.62
CA ARG A 165 25.76 2.13 25.88
C ARG A 165 27.21 1.72 25.65
N LEU A 166 27.53 1.02 24.56
CA LEU A 166 28.91 0.67 24.20
C LEU A 166 29.75 1.89 23.76
N TYR A 167 29.14 2.95 23.24
CA TYR A 167 29.86 4.13 22.72
C TYR A 167 30.10 5.25 23.75
N ILE A 168 29.45 5.20 24.92
CA ILE A 168 29.57 6.25 25.96
C ILE A 168 30.63 5.89 27.02
N LYS A 169 31.39 4.81 26.81
CA LYS A 169 32.40 4.31 27.76
C LYS A 169 33.82 4.61 27.28
#